data_AF-A0A356ESG5-F1
#
_entry.id   AF-A0A356ESG5-F1
#
_cell.length_a   1.000
_cell.length_b   1.000
_cell.length_c   1.000
_cell.angle_alpha   90.00
_cell.angle_beta   90.00
_cell.angle_gamma   90.00
#
_symmetry.space_group_name_H-M   'P 1'
#
loop_
_entity.id
_entity.type
_entity.pdbx_description
1 polymer ?
#
loop_
_entity_poly.entity_id
_entity_poly.type
_entity_poly.pdbx_seq_one_letter_code
_entity_poly.pdbx_strand_id
1 'polypeptide(L)'
;WRLDFEPPDLERFGALELGLEVARRGGTTGAVLNGANEAAVAAFLGGRLGFARIVPAVRAALDNHDFDPHPDLERLLAIDRWAREEVLRWIGA
;
A
#
# COMPACT_ATOMS: atom_id res chain seq x y z
N TRP A 1 11.75 -14.07 31.43
CA TRP A 1 11.38 -13.20 30.31
C TRP A 1 10.91 -11.88 30.87
N ARG A 2 11.47 -10.76 30.41
CA ARG A 2 11.00 -9.41 30.73
C ARG A 2 10.14 -8.94 29.56
N LEU A 3 9.02 -8.27 29.85
CA LEU A 3 8.13 -7.70 28.85
C LEU A 3 8.29 -6.18 28.87
N ASP A 4 8.77 -5.63 27.77
CA ASP A 4 8.96 -4.20 27.58
C ASP A 4 8.00 -3.73 26.47
N PHE A 5 7.48 -2.51 26.59
CA PHE A 5 6.53 -1.91 25.66
C PHE A 5 6.98 -0.51 25.29
N GLU A 6 6.77 -0.12 24.03
CA GLU A 6 7.10 1.21 23.51
C GLU A 6 6.08 1.64 22.44
N PRO A 7 5.86 2.95 22.25
CA PRO A 7 5.02 3.44 21.17
C PRO A 7 5.66 3.20 19.80
N PRO A 8 4.86 3.09 18.72
CA PRO A 8 5.42 2.97 17.37
C PRO A 8 6.05 4.29 16.92
N ASP A 9 7.19 4.19 16.23
CA ASP A 9 7.83 5.29 15.53
C ASP A 9 7.22 5.43 14.11
N LEU A 10 6.29 6.38 13.97
CA LEU A 10 5.57 6.59 12.71
C LEU A 10 6.42 7.26 11.62
N GLU A 11 7.45 8.02 12.00
CA GLU A 11 8.37 8.63 11.03
C GLU A 11 9.26 7.56 10.40
N ARG A 12 9.76 6.61 11.22
CA ARG A 12 10.58 5.51 10.74
C ARG A 12 9.77 4.44 10.01
N PHE A 13 8.53 4.19 10.45
CA PHE A 13 7.67 3.12 9.93
C PHE A 13 6.35 3.66 9.35
N GLY A 14 6.44 4.52 8.34
CA GLY A 14 5.29 5.19 7.72
C GLY A 14 4.17 4.27 7.18
N ALA A 15 4.42 2.98 6.98
CA ALA A 15 3.39 2.00 6.64
C ALA A 15 2.25 1.94 7.68
N LEU A 16 2.55 2.20 8.96
CA LEU A 16 1.55 2.22 10.02
C LEU A 16 0.56 3.38 9.85
N GLU A 17 1.08 4.58 9.56
CA GLU A 17 0.23 5.75 9.30
C GLU A 17 -0.65 5.52 8.07
N LEU A 18 -0.07 4.98 7.02
CA LEU A 18 -0.75 4.67 5.76
C LEU A 18 -1.87 3.64 5.95
N GLY A 19 -1.64 2.60 6.77
CA GLY A 19 -2.68 1.64 7.16
C GLY A 19 -3.82 2.27 7.96
N LEU A 20 -3.50 3.17 8.91
CA LEU A 20 -4.50 3.91 9.68
C LEU A 20 -5.32 4.87 8.81
N GLU A 21 -4.70 5.55 7.84
CA GLU A 21 -5.39 6.39 6.86
C GLU A 21 -6.40 5.58 6.05
N VAL A 22 -5.96 4.46 5.48
CA VAL A 22 -6.78 3.57 4.65
C VAL A 22 -7.94 2.98 5.45
N ALA A 23 -7.69 2.54 6.67
CA ALA A 23 -8.75 2.03 7.55
C ALA A 23 -9.82 3.09 7.86
N ARG A 24 -9.42 4.37 8.00
CA ARG A 24 -10.37 5.48 8.22
C ARG A 24 -11.12 5.87 6.95
N ARG A 25 -10.48 5.86 5.77
CA ARG A 25 -11.12 6.21 4.49
C ARG A 25 -12.11 5.15 4.02
N GLY A 26 -11.80 3.87 4.18
CA GLY A 26 -12.63 2.77 3.68
C GLY A 26 -12.75 2.78 2.15
N GLY A 27 -13.88 2.29 1.62
CA GLY A 27 -14.10 2.18 0.18
C GLY A 27 -13.05 1.31 -0.53
N THR A 28 -12.55 1.77 -1.68
CA THR A 28 -11.51 1.07 -2.46
C THR A 28 -10.11 1.12 -1.88
N THR A 29 -9.84 2.00 -0.89
CA THR A 29 -8.47 2.26 -0.42
C THR A 29 -7.78 1.02 0.16
N GLY A 30 -8.53 0.13 0.81
CA GLY A 30 -8.00 -1.13 1.35
C GLY A 30 -7.46 -2.07 0.27
N ALA A 31 -8.20 -2.23 -0.83
CA ALA A 31 -7.77 -3.05 -1.95
C ALA A 31 -6.55 -2.45 -2.67
N VAL A 32 -6.52 -1.11 -2.81
CA VAL A 32 -5.36 -0.43 -3.38
C VAL A 32 -4.12 -0.62 -2.53
N LEU A 33 -4.22 -0.38 -1.21
CA LEU A 33 -3.09 -0.57 -0.28
C LEU A 33 -2.56 -2.00 -0.34
N ASN A 34 -3.44 -2.99 -0.32
CA ASN A 34 -3.03 -4.38 -0.30
C ASN A 34 -2.37 -4.80 -1.62
N GLY A 35 -3.03 -4.54 -2.76
CA GLY A 35 -2.51 -4.88 -4.09
C GLY A 35 -1.18 -4.18 -4.39
N ALA A 36 -1.09 -2.89 -4.07
CA ALA A 36 0.15 -2.13 -4.23
C ALA A 36 1.28 -2.65 -3.33
N ASN A 37 1.00 -2.95 -2.06
CA ASN A 37 2.01 -3.46 -1.12
C ASN A 37 2.54 -4.83 -1.56
N GLU A 38 1.67 -5.75 -2.00
CA GLU A 38 2.09 -7.05 -2.50
C GLU A 38 3.00 -6.93 -3.72
N ALA A 39 2.66 -6.07 -4.68
CA ALA A 39 3.51 -5.83 -5.85
C ALA A 39 4.86 -5.20 -5.48
N ALA A 40 4.86 -4.22 -4.56
CA ALA A 40 6.08 -3.54 -4.11
C ALA A 40 7.00 -4.49 -3.33
N VAL A 41 6.46 -5.28 -2.40
CA VAL A 41 7.21 -6.29 -1.64
C VAL A 41 7.76 -7.36 -2.58
N ALA A 42 6.97 -7.85 -3.54
CA ALA A 42 7.46 -8.81 -4.53
C ALA A 42 8.62 -8.24 -5.37
N ALA A 43 8.55 -6.96 -5.75
CA ALA A 43 9.64 -6.29 -6.44
C ALA A 43 10.89 -6.12 -5.55
N PHE A 44 10.72 -5.82 -4.27
CA PHE A 44 11.81 -5.75 -3.29
C PHE A 44 12.51 -7.10 -3.13
N LEU A 45 11.75 -8.17 -2.92
CA LEU A 45 12.27 -9.53 -2.81
C LEU A 45 12.95 -9.99 -4.11
N GLY A 46 12.48 -9.50 -5.26
CA GLY A 46 13.10 -9.71 -6.57
C GLY A 46 14.28 -8.80 -6.90
N GLY A 47 14.76 -7.97 -5.96
CA GLY A 47 15.90 -7.07 -6.17
C GLY A 47 15.64 -5.89 -7.10
N ARG A 48 14.39 -5.61 -7.45
CA ARG A 48 13.97 -4.51 -8.35
C ARG A 48 13.52 -3.25 -7.62
N LEU A 49 13.40 -3.30 -6.29
CA LEU A 49 12.98 -2.17 -5.47
C LEU A 49 13.78 -2.17 -4.16
N GLY A 50 14.23 -1.00 -3.69
CA GLY A 50 14.82 -0.87 -2.36
C GLY A 50 13.76 -0.92 -1.25
N PHE A 51 14.08 -1.47 -0.07
CA PHE A 51 13.14 -1.60 1.05
C PHE A 51 12.43 -0.28 1.41
N ALA A 52 13.20 0.81 1.52
CA ALA A 52 12.67 2.14 1.85
C ALA A 52 11.75 2.74 0.78
N ARG A 53 11.66 2.12 -0.41
CA ARG A 53 10.81 2.57 -1.53
C ARG A 53 9.44 1.89 -1.56
N ILE A 54 9.20 0.87 -0.72
CA ILE A 54 7.91 0.17 -0.66
C ILE A 54 6.79 1.15 -0.29
N VAL A 55 6.94 1.88 0.83
CA VAL A 55 5.92 2.82 1.32
C VAL A 55 5.65 3.95 0.31
N PRO A 56 6.67 4.62 -0.28
CA PRO A 56 6.45 5.58 -1.35
C PRO A 56 5.70 5.04 -2.57
N ALA A 57 5.97 3.80 -3.00
CA ALA A 57 5.27 3.18 -4.13
C ALA A 57 3.78 2.95 -3.82
N VAL A 58 3.48 2.44 -2.62
CA VAL A 58 2.09 2.23 -2.16
C VAL A 58 1.37 3.57 -2.01
N ARG A 59 2.04 4.60 -1.49
CA ARG A 59 1.46 5.96 -1.42
C ARG A 59 1.08 6.48 -2.79
N ALA A 60 1.99 6.39 -3.76
CA ALA A 60 1.72 6.84 -5.13
C ALA A 60 0.50 6.14 -5.74
N ALA A 61 0.35 4.83 -5.54
CA ALA A 61 -0.83 4.10 -5.98
C ALA A 61 -2.12 4.59 -5.29
N LEU A 62 -2.08 4.90 -3.99
CA LEU A 62 -3.22 5.47 -3.28
C LEU A 62 -3.56 6.91 -3.73
N ASP A 63 -2.57 7.70 -4.09
CA ASP A 63 -2.79 9.07 -4.55
C ASP A 63 -3.40 9.11 -5.98
N ASN A 64 -3.08 8.11 -6.81
CA ASN A 64 -3.50 8.06 -8.22
C ASN A 64 -4.79 7.26 -8.48
N HIS A 65 -5.34 6.57 -7.49
CA HIS A 65 -6.51 5.71 -7.72
C HIS A 65 -7.82 6.50 -7.78
N ASP A 66 -8.73 6.02 -8.63
CA ASP A 66 -10.11 6.47 -8.68
C ASP A 66 -10.90 5.90 -7.49
N PHE A 67 -11.09 6.75 -6.47
CA PHE A 67 -11.69 6.37 -5.20
C PHE A 67 -13.20 6.12 -5.33
N ASP A 68 -13.64 4.95 -4.90
CA ASP A 68 -15.05 4.62 -4.75
C ASP A 68 -15.35 4.30 -3.27
N PRO A 69 -16.25 5.06 -2.61
CA PRO A 69 -16.61 4.84 -1.23
C PRO A 69 -17.51 3.60 -0.99
N HIS A 70 -18.19 3.08 -2.01
CA HIS A 70 -19.14 1.96 -1.89
C HIS A 70 -18.94 0.92 -3.02
N PRO A 71 -17.73 0.35 -3.15
CA PRO A 71 -17.46 -0.58 -4.25
C PRO A 71 -18.14 -1.92 -4.02
N ASP A 72 -18.54 -2.55 -5.11
CA ASP A 72 -18.87 -3.98 -5.11
C ASP A 72 -17.58 -4.84 -5.22
N LEU A 73 -17.75 -6.15 -5.18
CA LEU A 73 -16.63 -7.09 -5.26
C LEU A 73 -15.89 -6.99 -6.60
N GLU A 74 -16.60 -6.79 -7.71
CA GLU A 74 -15.98 -6.71 -9.04
C GLU A 74 -15.06 -5.48 -9.12
N ARG A 75 -15.54 -4.34 -8.61
CA ARG A 75 -14.76 -3.11 -8.52
C ARG A 75 -13.54 -3.27 -7.61
N LEU A 76 -13.68 -3.96 -6.47
CA LEU A 76 -12.54 -4.25 -5.58
C LEU A 76 -11.48 -5.13 -6.26
N LEU A 77 -11.89 -6.16 -7.01
CA LEU A 77 -10.95 -7.00 -7.74
C LEU A 77 -10.28 -6.24 -8.89
N ALA A 78 -11.00 -5.34 -9.56
CA ALA A 78 -10.44 -4.49 -10.60
C ALA A 78 -9.42 -3.49 -10.03
N ILE A 79 -9.71 -2.88 -8.88
CA ILE A 79 -8.80 -1.90 -8.27
C ILE A 79 -7.54 -2.55 -7.69
N ASP A 80 -7.62 -3.78 -7.16
CA ASP A 80 -6.43 -4.55 -6.76
C ASP A 80 -5.49 -4.80 -7.96
N ARG A 81 -6.03 -5.28 -9.09
CA ARG A 81 -5.25 -5.50 -10.32
C ARG A 81 -4.60 -4.20 -10.80
N TRP A 82 -5.39 -3.13 -10.86
CA TRP A 82 -4.89 -1.80 -11.23
C TRP A 82 -3.77 -1.32 -10.30
N ALA A 83 -3.91 -1.51 -8.98
CA ALA A 83 -2.91 -1.06 -8.00
C ALA A 83 -1.57 -1.80 -8.16
N ARG A 84 -1.61 -3.10 -8.49
CA ARG A 84 -0.41 -3.88 -8.84
C ARG A 84 0.28 -3.33 -10.09
N GLU A 85 -0.49 -3.06 -11.14
CA GLU A 85 0.04 -2.50 -12.39
C GLU A 85 0.62 -1.10 -12.19
N GLU A 86 -0.04 -0.27 -11.39
CA GLU A 86 0.41 1.09 -11.08
C GLU A 86 1.75 1.08 -10.33
N VAL A 87 1.93 0.20 -9.35
CA VAL A 87 3.22 0.03 -8.67
C VAL A 87 4.30 -0.44 -9.64
N LEU A 88 4.00 -1.36 -10.54
CA LEU A 88 4.98 -1.81 -11.53
C LEU A 88 5.37 -0.70 -12.51
N ARG A 89 4.43 0.15 -12.92
CA ARG A 89 4.73 1.37 -13.70
C ARG A 89 5.63 2.32 -12.92
N TRP A 90 5.31 2.58 -11.65
CA TRP A 90 6.08 3.48 -10.78
C TRP A 90 7.52 2.99 -10.57
N ILE A 91 7.75 1.68 -10.50
CA ILE A 91 9.10 1.08 -10.37
C ILE A 91 9.90 1.21 -11.67
N GLY A 92 9.23 1.16 -12.82
CA GLY A 92 9.87 1.25 -14.14
C GLY A 92 10.13 2.68 -14.63
N ALA A 93 9.56 3.68 -13.97
CA ALA A 93 9.75 5.11 -14.24
C ALA A 93 11.00 5.65 -13.54
#